data_AF-A0A7Z1DS03-F1
#
_entry.id   AF-A0A7Z1DS03-F1
#
_cell.length_a   1.000
_cell.length_b   1.000
_cell.length_c   1.000
_cell.angle_alpha   90.00
_cell.angle_beta   90.00
_cell.angle_gamma   90.00
#
_symmetry.space_group_name_H-M   'P 1'
#
loop_
_entity.id
_entity.type
_entity.pdbx_description
1 polymer ?
#
loop_
_entity_poly.entity_id
_entity_poly.type
_entity_poly.pdbx_seq_one_letter_code
_entity_poly.pdbx_strand_id
1 'polypeptide(L)'
;MTAEELMAQLQKPPPETPVLVESYETGFDEIVELTPEEVVRYRHAQEWDGEYQAPDRFSNPETGVRQAAVIREAQRPPKVML
;
A
#
# COMPACT_ATOMS: atom_id res chain seq x y z
N MET A 1 15.48 -3.16 1.21
CA MET A 1 15.08 -4.51 1.71
C MET A 1 15.39 -5.58 0.68
N THR A 2 15.83 -6.78 1.07
CA THR A 2 16.03 -7.92 0.15
C THR A 2 14.72 -8.68 -0.13
N ALA A 3 14.69 -9.50 -1.18
CA ALA A 3 13.53 -10.33 -1.50
C ALA A 3 13.21 -11.35 -0.39
N GLU A 4 14.23 -11.94 0.23
CA GLU A 4 14.06 -12.89 1.33
C GLU A 4 13.42 -12.22 2.56
N GLU A 5 13.94 -11.05 2.94
CA GLU A 5 13.38 -10.26 4.04
C GLU A 5 11.93 -9.84 3.75
N LEU A 6 11.63 -9.44 2.52
CA LEU A 6 10.26 -9.11 2.10
C LEU A 6 9.34 -10.31 2.23
N MET A 7 9.73 -11.48 1.69
CA MET A 7 8.94 -12.71 1.80
C MET A 7 8.69 -13.10 3.25
N ALA A 8 9.71 -13.02 4.11
CA ALA A 8 9.57 -13.31 5.53
C ALA A 8 8.59 -12.36 6.24
N GLN A 9 8.51 -11.09 5.80
CA GLN A 9 7.53 -10.14 6.32
C GLN A 9 6.11 -10.41 5.80
N LEU A 10 5.97 -10.73 4.52
CA LEU A 10 4.69 -11.05 3.87
C LEU A 10 4.05 -12.35 4.40
N GLN A 11 4.83 -13.25 5.00
CA GLN A 11 4.33 -14.46 5.65
C GLN A 11 3.75 -14.25 7.05
N LYS A 12 3.98 -13.09 7.68
CA LYS A 12 3.48 -12.79 9.03
C LYS A 12 1.96 -12.58 9.10
N PRO A 13 1.34 -11.76 8.23
CA PRO A 13 -0.11 -11.57 8.27
C PRO A 13 -0.86 -12.81 7.74
N PRO A 14 -2.17 -12.94 8.04
CA PRO A 14 -3.00 -13.99 7.45
C PRO A 14 -2.95 -13.99 5.91
N PRO A 15 -2.99 -15.16 5.24
CA PRO A 15 -2.85 -15.27 3.77
C PRO A 15 -3.85 -14.45 2.95
N GLU A 16 -5.02 -14.17 3.51
CA GLU A 16 -6.09 -13.36 2.92
C GLU A 16 -5.87 -11.85 3.07
N THR A 17 -4.85 -11.43 3.80
CA THR A 17 -4.53 -10.01 4.01
C THR A 17 -4.10 -9.40 2.68
N PRO A 18 -4.79 -8.36 2.19
CA PRO A 18 -4.36 -7.64 1.01
C PRO A 18 -2.97 -7.05 1.19
N VAL A 19 -2.12 -7.18 0.17
CA VAL A 19 -0.84 -6.50 0.09
C VAL A 19 -0.97 -5.38 -0.92
N LEU A 20 -0.68 -4.15 -0.49
CA LEU A 20 -0.79 -2.95 -1.30
C LEU A 20 0.59 -2.33 -1.48
N VAL A 21 0.82 -1.66 -2.61
CA VAL A 21 2.06 -0.93 -2.89
C VAL A 21 1.72 0.54 -3.03
N GLU A 22 2.30 1.37 -2.17
CA GLU A 22 2.13 2.83 -2.23
C GLU A 22 3.02 3.41 -3.33
N SER A 23 2.42 4.11 -4.30
CA SER A 23 3.12 4.95 -5.29
C SER A 23 4.17 4.25 -6.18
N TYR A 24 3.83 3.11 -6.77
CA TYR A 24 4.66 2.39 -7.74
C TYR A 24 4.79 3.16 -9.08
N GLU A 25 5.61 4.21 -9.11
CA GLU A 25 5.76 5.06 -10.30
C GLU A 25 6.75 4.49 -11.31
N THR A 26 7.88 3.95 -10.84
CA THR A 26 8.98 3.51 -11.72
C THR A 26 9.23 2.01 -11.72
N GLY A 27 8.76 1.34 -10.66
CA GLY A 27 8.91 -0.09 -10.45
C GLY A 27 10.28 -0.59 -10.06
N PHE A 28 11.20 0.33 -9.77
CA PHE A 28 12.56 0.04 -9.30
C PHE A 28 12.89 0.77 -7.99
N ASP A 29 11.88 1.33 -7.33
CA ASP A 29 12.07 2.03 -6.08
C ASP A 29 12.37 1.05 -4.94
N GLU A 30 13.26 1.46 -4.04
CA GLU A 30 13.66 0.58 -2.95
C GLU A 30 12.50 0.42 -1.97
N ILE A 31 12.12 -0.83 -1.70
CA ILE A 31 11.17 -1.13 -0.63
C ILE A 31 11.85 -0.89 0.71
N VAL A 32 11.31 0.04 1.49
CA VAL A 32 11.86 0.44 2.78
C VAL A 32 11.07 -0.15 3.95
N GLU A 33 9.76 -0.36 3.80
CA GLU A 33 8.93 -0.87 4.89
C GLU A 33 7.68 -1.61 4.42
N LEU A 34 7.16 -2.47 5.30
CA LEU A 34 5.86 -3.11 5.22
C LEU A 34 5.12 -2.79 6.52
N THR A 35 4.01 -2.08 6.42
CA THR A 35 3.24 -1.62 7.60
C THR A 35 1.80 -2.08 7.53
N PRO A 36 1.21 -2.54 8.64
CA PRO A 36 -0.22 -2.84 8.69
C PRO A 36 -1.01 -1.51 8.73
N GLU A 37 -1.95 -1.34 7.81
CA GLU A 37 -2.79 -0.16 7.74
C GLU A 37 -4.26 -0.51 7.49
N GLU A 38 -5.14 0.26 8.12
CA GLU A 38 -6.55 0.26 7.78
C GLU A 38 -6.76 1.02 6.48
N VAL A 39 -7.46 0.39 5.54
CA VAL A 39 -7.72 0.94 4.21
C VAL A 39 -9.17 0.73 3.82
N VAL A 40 -9.68 1.64 2.98
CA VAL A 40 -11.00 1.53 2.36
C VAL A 40 -10.80 1.50 0.86
N ARG A 41 -11.40 0.51 0.18
CA ARG A 41 -11.39 0.45 -1.28
C ARG A 41 -12.14 1.65 -1.84
N TYR A 42 -11.52 2.39 -2.74
CA TYR A 42 -12.17 3.52 -3.38
C TYR A 42 -13.31 3.03 -4.27
N ARG A 43 -14.54 3.46 -3.98
CA ARG A 43 -15.77 2.94 -4.61
C ARG A 43 -15.85 3.17 -6.12
N HIS A 44 -15.11 4.15 -6.64
CA HIS A 44 -15.09 4.49 -8.07
C HIS A 44 -13.91 3.86 -8.82
N ALA A 45 -13.03 3.14 -8.11
CA ALA A 45 -11.94 2.41 -8.72
C ALA A 45 -12.48 1.20 -9.51
N GLN A 46 -11.94 0.97 -10.69
CA GLN A 46 -12.20 -0.28 -11.41
C GLN A 46 -11.65 -1.47 -10.61
N GLU A 47 -12.09 -2.68 -10.96
CA GLU A 47 -11.61 -3.90 -10.29
C GLU A 47 -10.09 -4.09 -10.39
N TRP A 48 -9.50 -3.63 -11.49
CA TRP A 48 -8.06 -3.69 -11.74
C TRP A 48 -7.29 -2.45 -11.25
N ASP A 49 -7.96 -1.37 -10.87
CA ASP A 49 -7.27 -0.13 -10.43
C ASP A 49 -6.65 -0.31 -9.05
N GLY A 50 -7.18 -1.22 -8.23
CA GLY A 50 -6.63 -1.53 -6.91
C GLY A 50 -6.51 -0.30 -6.00
N GLU A 51 -7.32 0.73 -6.21
CA GLU A 51 -7.19 1.99 -5.47
C GLU A 51 -7.79 1.86 -4.06
N TYR A 52 -6.93 2.05 -3.06
CA TYR A 52 -7.28 2.11 -1.66
C TYR A 52 -6.90 3.47 -1.10
N GLN A 53 -7.65 3.92 -0.10
CA GLN A 53 -7.44 5.21 0.54
C GLN A 53 -7.51 5.02 2.05
N ALA A 54 -6.83 5.90 2.80
CA ALA A 54 -6.93 5.94 4.24
C ALA A 54 -8.39 6.24 4.68
N PRO A 55 -8.89 5.61 5.76
CA PRO A 55 -10.26 5.78 6.23
C PRO A 55 -10.64 7.24 6.51
N ASP A 56 -9.69 8.07 6.96
CA ASP A 56 -9.88 9.48 7.26
C ASP A 56 -10.27 10.34 6.04
N ARG A 57 -10.06 9.84 4.82
CA ARG A 57 -10.52 10.47 3.58
C ARG A 57 -12.02 10.29 3.30
N PHE A 58 -12.74 9.54 4.14
CA PHE A 58 -14.17 9.27 3.96
C PHE A 58 -15.01 9.85 5.11
N SER A 59 -16.17 10.41 4.76
CA SER A 59 -17.11 10.95 5.76
C SER A 59 -17.82 9.87 6.60
N ASN A 60 -17.83 8.61 6.14
CA ASN A 60 -18.32 7.46 6.90
C ASN A 60 -17.48 6.21 6.56
N PRO A 61 -16.32 6.03 7.21
CA PRO A 61 -15.36 5.00 6.83
C PRO A 61 -15.74 3.60 7.29
N GLU A 62 -16.59 3.45 8.32
CA GLU A 62 -16.88 2.16 8.97
C GLU A 62 -17.34 1.07 7.98
N THR A 63 -17.98 1.48 6.89
CA THR A 63 -18.37 0.55 5.83
C THR A 63 -17.19 0.25 4.91
N GLY A 64 -16.57 -0.91 5.12
CA GLY A 64 -15.56 -1.45 4.19
C GLY A 64 -14.11 -1.20 4.56
N VAL A 65 -13.84 -0.81 5.81
CA VAL A 65 -12.48 -0.84 6.38
C VAL A 65 -11.94 -2.27 6.32
N ARG A 66 -10.70 -2.41 5.85
CA ARG A 66 -9.95 -3.66 5.83
C ARG A 66 -8.55 -3.40 6.35
N GLN A 67 -7.97 -4.39 7.03
CA GLN A 67 -6.55 -4.37 7.30
C GLN A 67 -5.78 -4.83 6.05
N ALA A 68 -4.72 -4.11 5.72
CA ALA A 68 -3.82 -4.42 4.61
C ALA A 68 -2.36 -4.30 5.07
N ALA A 69 -1.47 -5.03 4.41
CA ALA A 69 -0.03 -4.80 4.54
C ALA A 69 0.41 -3.87 3.40
N VAL A 70 0.84 -2.65 3.75
CA VAL A 70 1.25 -1.61 2.79
C VAL A 70 2.76 -1.60 2.67
N ILE A 71 3.24 -1.88 1.46
CA ILE A 71 4.63 -1.72 1.03
C ILE A 71 4.86 -0.24 0.75
N ARG A 72 5.82 0.38 1.44
CA ARG A 72 6.29 1.73 1.11
C ARG A 72 7.69 1.69 0.53
N GLU A 73 7.89 2.62 -0.40
CA GLU A 73 9.11 2.77 -1.15
C GLU A 73 9.89 4.00 -0.65
N ALA A 74 11.20 4.02 -0.88
CA ALA A 74 12.02 5.18 -0.59
C ALA A 74 11.51 6.37 -1.38
N GLN A 75 11.06 7.43 -0.69
CA GLN A 75 10.67 8.66 -1.37
C GLN A 75 11.87 9.21 -2.15
N ARG A 76 11.78 9.23 -3.48
CA ARG A 76 12.72 10.02 -4.27
C ARG A 76 12.42 11.49 -4.01
N PRO A 77 13.43 12.33 -3.75
CA PRO A 77 13.21 13.77 -3.67
C PRO A 77 12.58 14.23 -4.99
N PRO A 78 11.61 15.16 -4.95
CA PRO A 78 10.99 15.68 -6.16
C PRO A 78 12.09 16.19 -7.09
N LYS A 79 12.03 15.80 -8.37
CA LYS A 79 12.89 16.40 -9.40
C LYS A 79 12.64 17.90 -9.37
N VAL A 80 13.63 18.66 -8.94
CA VAL A 80 13.65 20.11 -9.16
C VAL A 80 13.69 20.30 -10.68
N MET A 81 12.56 20.69 -11.28
CA MET A 81 12.55 21.16 -12.66
C MET A 81 13.25 22.51 -12.66
N LEU A 82 14.51 22.53 -13.09
CA LEU A 82 15.27 23.73 -13.43
C LEU A 82 14.95 24.16 -14.87
#